data_AF-A0A2V6EXJ5-F1
#
_entry.id   AF-A0A2V6EXJ5-F1
#
_cell.length_a   1.000
_cell.length_b   1.000
_cell.length_c   1.000
_cell.angle_alpha   90.00
_cell.angle_beta   90.00
_cell.angle_gamma   90.00
#
_symmetry.space_group_name_H-M   'P 1'
#
loop_
_entity.id
_entity.type
_entity.pdbx_description
1 polymer ?
#
loop_
_entity_poly.entity_id
_entity_poly.type
_entity_poly.pdbx_seq_one_letter_code
_entity_poly.pdbx_strand_id
1 'polypeptide(L)'
;MGRKRWPIVAVAIAILLLAGAIAVAWINPRLTRYIESDQFRVELEKATAKGLHFPSGQYSSIKRTGLLTAASDRFHAENGHKALNLIDARGIAARFNPLAVFLQRWQLDEVHIDSGEVDIQTYTPIPEPTPTKSWLHVFLPERVYLKRVWSEPADVTWGLRGKKCGLFGTRLLITPHGRDFEYQATGGTTKMPVMPEMQLRHTHLLVTKTWLSLYDFDLAANEKSDGTIHAEGTAGTGEDRRVDFTIDFNKLPIGEWLPASWKGHCSGAATGKVHWTGKNPKLEDASVRGSLRVHEGRVAGLPFLENLATITKKKSIAHLELKECSAEIDANHAEIDIRKIDIEDTGKFRIEGEMTIHEKILSGAIRLGVARQYLEWLPHPEEIFPRQSGGYLWTRVHLSGTTRDPQQDLSPRIVEVLKESPTAFLGLIFRQLDDAITRAFGGK
;
A
#
# COMPACT_ATOMS: atom_id res chain seq x y z
N MET A 1 -30.16 74.65 18.46
CA MET A 1 -29.30 74.25 17.32
C MET A 1 -29.11 72.74 17.35
N GLY A 2 -29.63 71.97 16.38
CA GLY A 2 -29.43 70.51 16.43
C GLY A 2 -30.35 69.67 15.54
N ARG A 3 -30.54 70.02 14.26
CA ARG A 3 -31.27 69.18 13.30
C ARG A 3 -30.96 69.65 11.87
N LYS A 4 -29.83 69.23 11.30
CA LYS A 4 -29.53 69.38 9.84
C LYS A 4 -28.27 68.64 9.32
N ARG A 5 -27.67 67.71 10.08
CA ARG A 5 -26.45 66.97 9.64
C ARG A 5 -26.69 65.53 9.18
N TRP A 6 -27.82 64.90 9.51
CA TRP A 6 -28.17 63.55 9.07
C TRP A 6 -28.41 63.36 7.55
N PRO A 7 -29.07 64.29 6.82
CA PRO A 7 -29.28 64.06 5.38
C PRO A 7 -27.99 64.13 4.57
N ILE A 8 -26.98 64.89 5.03
CA ILE A 8 -25.69 65.03 4.35
C ILE A 8 -24.86 63.74 4.47
N VAL A 9 -24.89 63.09 5.65
CA VAL A 9 -24.20 61.81 5.87
C VAL A 9 -24.87 60.69 5.08
N ALA A 10 -26.21 60.64 5.03
CA ALA A 10 -26.94 59.66 4.24
C ALA A 10 -26.69 59.82 2.73
N VAL A 11 -26.65 61.06 2.22
CA VAL A 11 -26.32 61.35 0.82
C VAL A 11 -24.86 61.00 0.49
N ALA A 12 -23.92 61.28 1.39
CA ALA A 12 -22.51 60.90 1.21
C ALA A 12 -22.33 59.37 1.17
N ILE A 13 -23.03 58.62 2.03
CA ILE A 13 -23.03 57.15 2.02
C ILE A 13 -23.67 56.63 0.73
N ALA A 14 -24.79 57.20 0.28
CA ALA A 14 -25.43 56.81 -0.98
C ALA A 14 -24.52 57.06 -2.18
N ILE A 15 -23.82 58.20 -2.23
CA ILE A 15 -22.84 58.52 -3.29
C ILE A 15 -21.65 57.55 -3.24
N LEU A 16 -21.14 57.21 -2.06
CA LEU A 16 -20.07 56.22 -1.91
C LEU A 16 -20.50 54.81 -2.36
N LEU A 17 -21.72 54.40 -2.06
CA LEU A 17 -22.29 53.14 -2.52
C LEU A 17 -22.52 53.14 -4.03
N LEU A 18 -22.99 54.26 -4.60
CA LEU A 18 -23.21 54.41 -6.05
C LEU A 18 -21.87 54.43 -6.81
N ALA A 19 -20.89 55.18 -6.30
CA ALA A 19 -19.53 55.21 -6.85
C ALA A 19 -18.85 53.85 -6.73
N GLY A 20 -19.05 53.14 -5.61
CA GLY A 20 -18.63 51.76 -5.44
C GLY A 20 -19.28 50.81 -6.45
N ALA A 21 -20.59 50.92 -6.67
CA ALA A 21 -21.33 50.11 -7.64
C ALA A 21 -20.87 50.38 -9.09
N ILE A 22 -20.65 51.65 -9.44
CA ILE A 22 -20.14 52.06 -10.76
C ILE A 22 -18.70 51.57 -10.95
N ALA A 23 -17.83 51.71 -9.94
CA ALA A 23 -16.47 51.21 -9.98
C ALA A 23 -16.44 49.68 -10.17
N VAL A 24 -17.28 48.94 -9.44
CA VAL A 24 -17.45 47.50 -9.62
C VAL A 24 -17.96 47.19 -11.03
N ALA A 25 -18.98 47.90 -11.53
CA ALA A 25 -19.52 47.69 -12.88
C ALA A 25 -18.49 47.98 -13.99
N TRP A 26 -17.54 48.88 -13.77
CA TRP A 26 -16.49 49.22 -14.75
C TRP A 26 -15.26 48.31 -14.65
N ILE A 27 -14.88 47.91 -13.45
CA ILE A 27 -13.70 47.06 -13.18
C ILE A 27 -14.02 45.59 -13.47
N ASN A 28 -15.23 45.13 -13.17
CA ASN A 28 -15.61 43.72 -13.29
C ASN A 28 -15.49 43.15 -14.72
N PRO A 29 -15.92 43.83 -15.79
CA PRO A 29 -15.74 43.34 -17.17
C PRO A 29 -14.28 43.36 -17.63
N ARG A 30 -13.45 44.27 -17.11
CA ARG A 30 -12.01 44.30 -17.39
C ARG A 30 -11.27 43.19 -16.67
N LEU A 31 -11.61 42.96 -15.41
CA LEU A 31 -11.07 41.88 -14.60
C LEU A 31 -11.42 40.52 -15.21
N THR A 32 -12.66 40.35 -15.68
CA THR A 32 -13.09 39.15 -16.41
C THR A 32 -12.24 38.94 -17.67
N ARG A 33 -12.12 39.97 -18.52
CA ARG A 33 -11.26 39.88 -19.72
C ARG A 33 -9.80 39.57 -19.43
N TYR A 34 -9.26 40.07 -18.31
CA TYR A 34 -7.89 39.76 -17.91
C TYR A 34 -7.77 38.31 -17.42
N ILE A 35 -8.66 37.84 -16.54
CA ILE A 35 -8.65 36.45 -16.03
C ILE A 35 -8.83 35.44 -17.17
N GLU A 36 -9.66 35.74 -18.16
CA GLU A 36 -9.92 34.88 -19.31
C GLU A 36 -8.88 35.06 -20.44
N SER A 37 -7.88 35.92 -20.25
CA SER A 37 -6.83 36.16 -21.26
C SER A 37 -5.76 35.07 -21.28
N ASP A 38 -5.17 34.86 -22.45
CA ASP A 38 -4.02 33.99 -22.61
C ASP A 38 -2.81 34.44 -21.77
N GLN A 39 -2.66 35.75 -21.55
CA GLN A 39 -1.56 36.28 -20.73
C GLN A 39 -1.69 35.80 -19.27
N PHE A 40 -2.86 35.94 -18.67
CA PHE A 40 -3.11 35.47 -17.30
C PHE A 40 -2.93 33.95 -17.20
N ARG A 41 -3.42 33.21 -18.20
CA ARG A 41 -3.23 31.75 -18.26
C ARG A 41 -1.75 31.37 -18.25
N VAL A 42 -0.92 31.97 -19.11
CA VAL A 42 0.52 31.67 -19.20
C VAL A 42 1.25 32.03 -17.90
N GLU A 43 0.87 33.13 -17.23
CA GLU A 43 1.41 33.49 -15.93
C GLU A 43 1.04 32.45 -14.84
N LEU A 44 -0.22 31.99 -14.83
CA LEU A 44 -0.71 30.96 -13.91
C LEU A 44 -0.06 29.59 -14.17
N GLU A 45 0.11 29.20 -15.43
CA GLU A 45 0.82 27.99 -15.85
C GLU A 45 2.24 27.97 -15.29
N LYS A 46 2.98 29.07 -15.47
CA LYS A 46 4.35 29.21 -14.97
C LYS A 46 4.41 29.16 -13.45
N ALA A 47 3.49 29.83 -12.76
CA ALA A 47 3.43 29.84 -11.30
C ALA A 47 3.09 28.45 -10.74
N THR A 48 2.13 27.76 -11.35
CA THR A 48 1.68 26.42 -10.95
C THR A 48 2.78 25.39 -11.21
N ALA A 49 3.37 25.36 -12.41
CA ALA A 49 4.46 24.47 -12.75
C ALA A 49 5.67 24.65 -11.82
N LYS A 50 6.03 25.90 -11.52
CA LYS A 50 7.10 26.21 -10.55
C LYS A 50 6.76 25.68 -9.14
N GLY A 51 5.54 25.88 -8.67
CA GLY A 51 5.09 25.42 -7.34
C GLY A 51 5.06 23.91 -7.20
N LEU A 52 4.73 23.21 -8.28
CA LEU A 52 4.66 21.74 -8.34
C LEU A 52 5.96 21.07 -8.83
N HIS A 53 7.02 21.86 -9.08
CA HIS A 53 8.34 21.41 -9.55
C HIS A 53 8.35 20.75 -10.94
N PHE A 54 7.51 21.24 -11.84
CA PHE A 54 7.48 20.88 -13.26
C PHE A 54 8.23 21.88 -14.14
N PRO A 55 8.82 21.45 -15.27
CA PRO A 55 9.42 22.36 -16.26
C PRO A 55 8.39 23.30 -16.87
N SER A 56 7.20 22.78 -17.13
CA SER A 56 6.06 23.48 -17.70
C SER A 56 4.76 22.77 -17.30
N GLY A 57 3.65 23.47 -17.44
CA GLY A 57 2.30 22.94 -17.27
C GLY A 57 1.35 23.72 -18.16
N GLN A 58 0.24 23.10 -18.56
CA GLN A 58 -0.71 23.68 -19.49
C GLN A 58 -2.11 23.68 -18.87
N TYR A 59 -2.74 24.84 -18.84
CA TYR A 59 -4.15 24.99 -18.50
C TYR A 59 -4.99 25.05 -19.78
N SER A 60 -6.22 24.55 -19.70
CA SER A 60 -7.25 24.90 -20.68
C SER A 60 -7.65 26.38 -20.55
N SER A 61 -8.55 26.85 -21.41
CA SER A 61 -9.09 28.21 -21.28
C SER A 61 -9.67 28.43 -19.89
N ILE A 62 -9.21 29.47 -19.19
CA ILE A 62 -9.74 29.84 -17.87
C ILE A 62 -11.01 30.66 -18.09
N LYS A 63 -12.10 30.26 -17.44
CA LYS A 63 -13.39 30.96 -17.50
C LYS A 63 -13.75 31.45 -16.12
N ARG A 64 -14.21 32.69 -16.03
CA ARG A 64 -14.70 33.22 -14.76
C ARG A 64 -16.16 32.81 -14.58
N THR A 65 -16.44 31.99 -13.58
CA THR A 65 -17.80 31.49 -13.32
C THR A 65 -18.59 32.36 -12.34
N GLY A 66 -17.92 33.27 -11.64
CA GLY A 66 -18.54 34.15 -10.66
C GLY A 66 -17.62 35.28 -10.21
N LEU A 67 -18.08 36.09 -9.25
CA LEU A 67 -17.31 37.25 -8.79
C LEU A 67 -15.95 36.84 -8.21
N LEU A 68 -15.89 35.70 -7.53
CA LEU A 68 -14.69 35.20 -6.85
C LEU A 68 -14.32 33.76 -7.28
N THR A 69 -14.89 33.28 -8.39
CA THR A 69 -14.71 31.90 -8.83
C THR A 69 -14.28 31.85 -10.28
N ALA A 70 -13.35 30.94 -10.57
CA ALA A 70 -12.87 30.65 -11.91
C ALA A 70 -12.78 29.14 -12.10
N ALA A 71 -12.91 28.69 -13.35
CA ALA A 71 -12.84 27.29 -13.72
C ALA A 71 -11.93 27.09 -14.94
N SER A 72 -11.33 25.90 -15.02
CA SER A 72 -10.57 25.42 -16.17
C SER A 72 -10.88 23.94 -16.39
N ASP A 73 -11.07 23.54 -17.64
CA ASP A 73 -11.44 22.16 -17.96
C ASP A 73 -10.32 21.16 -17.64
N ARG A 74 -9.06 21.58 -17.76
CA ARG A 74 -7.89 20.72 -17.50
C ARG A 74 -6.66 21.52 -17.06
N PHE A 75 -5.81 20.87 -16.27
CA PHE A 75 -4.40 21.19 -16.07
C PHE A 75 -3.57 19.94 -16.28
N HIS A 76 -2.50 20.04 -17.06
CA HIS A 76 -1.62 18.91 -17.34
C HIS A 76 -0.15 19.32 -17.25
N ALA A 77 0.66 18.50 -16.59
CA ALA A 77 2.09 18.67 -16.47
C ALA A 77 2.81 17.32 -16.38
N GLU A 78 3.99 17.23 -17.00
CA GLU A 78 4.79 16.00 -17.07
C GLU A 78 6.28 16.30 -16.84
N ASN A 79 7.06 15.24 -16.59
CA ASN A 79 8.50 15.32 -16.35
C ASN A 79 8.85 16.22 -15.16
N GLY A 80 8.09 16.11 -14.07
CA GLY A 80 8.44 16.79 -12.83
C GLY A 80 9.81 16.36 -12.31
N HIS A 81 10.52 17.26 -11.63
CA HIS A 81 11.93 17.03 -11.23
C HIS A 81 12.09 16.53 -9.78
N LYS A 82 10.99 16.43 -9.02
CA LYS A 82 10.97 15.98 -7.62
C LYS A 82 10.01 14.79 -7.47
N ALA A 83 9.22 14.76 -6.39
CA ALA A 83 8.33 13.66 -6.06
C ALA A 83 7.25 13.40 -7.12
N LEU A 84 6.84 14.43 -7.86
CA LEU A 84 5.80 14.34 -8.88
C LEU A 84 6.45 14.12 -10.25
N ASN A 85 5.96 13.14 -10.99
CA ASN A 85 6.34 12.87 -12.38
C ASN A 85 5.29 13.39 -13.37
N LEU A 86 4.00 13.15 -13.07
CA LEU A 86 2.87 13.57 -13.90
C LEU A 86 1.71 14.08 -13.03
N ILE A 87 1.01 15.10 -13.52
CA ILE A 87 -0.28 15.54 -13.01
C ILE A 87 -1.22 15.76 -14.20
N ASP A 88 -2.42 15.18 -14.12
CA ASP A 88 -3.55 15.47 -15.00
C ASP A 88 -4.80 15.74 -14.15
N ALA A 89 -5.17 17.01 -13.99
CA ALA A 89 -6.35 17.43 -13.25
C ALA A 89 -7.42 17.91 -14.23
N ARG A 90 -8.66 17.45 -14.07
CA ARG A 90 -9.81 17.78 -14.94
C ARG A 90 -10.94 18.39 -14.13
N GLY A 91 -11.68 19.31 -14.74
CA GLY A 91 -12.80 19.98 -14.10
C GLY A 91 -12.36 20.77 -12.87
N ILE A 92 -11.45 21.73 -13.07
CA ILE A 92 -10.86 22.51 -11.97
C ILE A 92 -11.75 23.71 -11.70
N ALA A 93 -12.23 23.86 -10.48
CA ALA A 93 -12.95 25.04 -10.02
C ALA A 93 -12.27 25.62 -8.77
N ALA A 94 -11.94 26.91 -8.79
CA ALA A 94 -11.23 27.57 -7.70
C ALA A 94 -11.99 28.80 -7.21
N ARG A 95 -12.00 28.99 -5.88
CA ARG A 95 -12.56 30.16 -5.21
C ARG A 95 -11.44 31.03 -4.64
N PHE A 96 -11.38 32.27 -5.11
CA PHE A 96 -10.41 33.27 -4.71
C PHE A 96 -10.85 34.06 -3.48
N ASN A 97 -9.90 34.37 -2.59
CA ASN A 97 -10.14 35.26 -1.47
C ASN A 97 -9.67 36.69 -1.78
N PRO A 98 -10.58 37.64 -2.04
CA PRO A 98 -10.21 39.01 -2.42
C PRO A 98 -9.57 39.79 -1.26
N LEU A 99 -9.84 39.41 0.00
CA LEU A 99 -9.26 40.04 1.19
C LEU A 99 -7.77 39.72 1.34
N ALA A 100 -7.30 38.61 0.75
CA ALA A 100 -5.89 38.24 0.76
C ALA A 100 -5.02 39.17 -0.10
N VAL A 101 -5.60 39.80 -1.13
CA VAL A 101 -4.90 40.81 -1.97
C VAL A 101 -4.49 42.02 -1.15
N PHE A 102 -5.35 42.46 -0.23
CA PHE A 102 -5.03 43.55 0.71
C PHE A 102 -3.91 43.19 1.70
N LEU A 103 -3.61 41.89 1.84
CA LEU A 103 -2.51 41.35 2.64
C LEU A 103 -1.31 40.92 1.77
N GLN A 104 -1.27 41.28 0.48
CA GLN A 104 -0.25 40.88 -0.50
C GLN A 104 -0.07 39.36 -0.65
N ARG A 105 -1.15 38.59 -0.49
CA ARG A 105 -1.15 37.12 -0.61
C ARG A 105 -2.15 36.69 -1.66
N TRP A 106 -1.76 35.73 -2.49
CA TRP A 106 -2.72 35.03 -3.36
C TRP A 106 -3.21 33.81 -2.61
N GLN A 107 -4.51 33.80 -2.30
CA GLN A 107 -5.12 32.76 -1.48
C GLN A 107 -6.35 32.20 -2.20
N LEU A 108 -6.33 30.88 -2.38
CA LEU A 108 -7.47 30.12 -2.86
C LEU A 108 -8.10 29.45 -1.64
N ASP A 109 -9.34 29.81 -1.34
CA ASP A 109 -10.06 29.26 -0.20
C ASP A 109 -10.43 27.79 -0.48
N GLU A 110 -10.82 27.47 -1.73
CA GLU A 110 -11.22 26.12 -2.14
C GLU A 110 -10.77 25.88 -3.59
N VAL A 111 -10.22 24.69 -3.85
CA VAL A 111 -9.95 24.16 -5.19
C VAL A 111 -10.62 22.79 -5.28
N HIS A 112 -11.61 22.68 -6.17
CA HIS A 112 -12.28 21.44 -6.52
C HIS A 112 -11.74 20.91 -7.84
N ILE A 113 -11.55 19.61 -7.93
CA ILE A 113 -11.11 18.90 -9.14
C ILE A 113 -12.11 17.75 -9.35
N ASP A 114 -12.77 17.72 -10.50
CA ASP A 114 -13.72 16.65 -10.82
C ASP A 114 -13.01 15.29 -10.96
N SER A 115 -11.82 15.26 -11.57
CA SER A 115 -10.99 14.05 -11.57
C SER A 115 -9.50 14.35 -11.69
N GLY A 116 -8.65 13.61 -10.98
CA GLY A 116 -7.20 13.79 -11.03
C GLY A 116 -6.41 12.49 -11.23
N GLU A 117 -5.32 12.54 -11.99
CA GLU A 117 -4.27 11.52 -12.00
C GLU A 117 -2.95 12.16 -11.54
N VAL A 118 -2.26 11.51 -10.61
CA VAL A 118 -0.96 11.94 -10.09
C VAL A 118 -0.01 10.75 -10.12
N ASP A 119 1.12 10.89 -10.80
CA ASP A 119 2.20 9.90 -10.80
C ASP A 119 3.36 10.39 -9.93
N ILE A 120 3.76 9.56 -8.98
CA ILE A 120 4.80 9.83 -7.99
C ILE A 120 6.05 9.01 -8.33
N GLN A 121 7.20 9.67 -8.31
CA GLN A 121 8.50 9.05 -8.54
C GLN A 121 9.44 9.21 -7.34
N THR A 122 10.34 8.24 -7.18
CA THR A 122 11.47 8.36 -6.26
C THR A 122 12.53 9.27 -6.86
N TYR A 123 12.99 10.27 -6.10
CA TYR A 123 14.06 11.17 -6.51
C TYR A 123 15.10 11.31 -5.40
N THR A 124 16.32 11.66 -5.77
CA THR A 124 17.36 12.03 -4.78
C THR A 124 17.27 13.53 -4.55
N PRO A 125 17.07 14.00 -3.30
CA PRO A 125 17.00 15.43 -3.02
C PRO A 125 18.33 16.12 -3.37
N ILE A 126 18.30 17.00 -4.37
CA ILE A 126 19.40 17.93 -4.63
C ILE A 126 19.06 19.24 -3.90
N PRO A 127 19.94 19.76 -3.01
CA PRO A 127 19.70 21.03 -2.35
C PRO A 127 19.62 22.15 -3.39
N GLU A 128 18.45 22.76 -3.56
CA GLU A 128 18.30 23.93 -4.43
C GLU A 128 18.83 25.18 -3.70
N PRO A 129 19.66 26.00 -4.36
CA PRO A 129 20.05 27.29 -3.81
C PRO A 129 18.80 28.19 -3.69
N THR A 130 18.70 28.91 -2.58
CA THR A 130 17.63 29.89 -2.34
C THR A 130 17.61 30.90 -3.49
N PRO A 131 16.49 31.08 -4.22
CA PRO A 131 16.47 31.93 -5.40
C PRO A 131 16.80 33.38 -5.03
N THR A 132 17.70 34.00 -5.79
CA THR A 132 18.05 35.43 -5.66
C THR A 132 16.83 36.28 -5.98
N LYS A 133 16.35 37.08 -5.02
CA LYS A 133 15.14 37.90 -5.18
C LYS A 133 15.34 38.97 -6.27
N SER A 134 14.45 38.98 -7.26
CA SER A 134 14.36 40.02 -8.32
C SER A 134 13.66 41.29 -7.83
N TRP A 135 13.81 42.41 -8.54
CA TRP A 135 13.21 43.71 -8.19
C TRP A 135 11.67 43.74 -8.32
N LEU A 136 11.06 42.76 -9.01
CA LEU A 136 9.60 42.63 -9.16
C LEU A 136 8.90 41.92 -7.97
N HIS A 137 9.64 41.51 -6.93
CA HIS A 137 9.09 40.85 -5.72
C HIS A 137 8.15 41.73 -4.87
N VAL A 138 8.10 43.05 -5.12
CA VAL A 138 7.22 43.99 -4.37
C VAL A 138 5.74 43.83 -4.76
N PHE A 139 5.45 43.33 -5.96
CA PHE A 139 4.08 43.26 -6.51
C PHE A 139 3.57 41.82 -6.71
N LEU A 140 4.42 40.81 -6.55
CA LEU A 140 4.08 39.40 -6.72
C LEU A 140 4.04 38.73 -5.33
N PRO A 141 2.97 38.00 -4.98
CA PRO A 141 2.90 37.24 -3.74
C PRO A 141 4.08 36.24 -3.66
N GLU A 142 4.68 36.09 -2.47
CA GLU A 142 5.80 35.14 -2.32
C GLU A 142 5.34 33.67 -2.45
N ARG A 143 4.05 33.36 -2.21
CA ARG A 143 3.44 32.01 -2.31
C ARG A 143 1.94 32.07 -2.60
N VAL A 144 1.44 31.05 -3.30
CA VAL A 144 -0.01 30.74 -3.38
C VAL A 144 -0.39 29.95 -2.13
N TYR A 145 -1.37 30.43 -1.38
CA TYR A 145 -1.91 29.77 -0.19
C TYR A 145 -3.17 29.00 -0.57
N LEU A 146 -3.12 27.68 -0.46
CA LEU A 146 -4.25 26.79 -0.67
C LEU A 146 -4.82 26.41 0.69
N LYS A 147 -6.08 26.75 0.96
CA LYS A 147 -6.75 26.34 2.21
C LYS A 147 -7.31 24.92 2.15
N ARG A 148 -7.79 24.52 0.98
CA ARG A 148 -8.42 23.21 0.77
C ARG A 148 -8.37 22.85 -0.71
N VAL A 149 -7.86 21.66 -1.01
CA VAL A 149 -7.96 21.04 -2.34
C VAL A 149 -8.66 19.71 -2.17
N TRP A 150 -9.61 19.38 -3.04
CA TRP A 150 -10.26 18.08 -3.00
C TRP A 150 -10.61 17.58 -4.41
N SER A 151 -10.60 16.25 -4.58
CA SER A 151 -10.84 15.59 -5.86
C SER A 151 -11.69 14.34 -5.70
N GLU A 152 -12.69 14.14 -6.57
CA GLU A 152 -13.59 12.98 -6.54
C GLU A 152 -13.98 12.50 -7.95
N PRO A 153 -13.27 11.53 -8.57
CA PRO A 153 -12.20 10.70 -8.03
C PRO A 153 -10.77 11.24 -8.26
N ALA A 154 -9.78 10.62 -7.60
CA ALA A 154 -8.36 10.81 -7.86
C ALA A 154 -7.65 9.45 -7.95
N ASP A 155 -6.70 9.35 -8.88
CA ASP A 155 -5.78 8.24 -9.04
C ASP A 155 -4.39 8.71 -8.64
N VAL A 156 -3.79 8.05 -7.65
CA VAL A 156 -2.45 8.34 -7.14
C VAL A 156 -1.59 7.11 -7.37
N THR A 157 -0.60 7.22 -8.26
CA THR A 157 0.20 6.09 -8.70
C THR A 157 1.67 6.28 -8.41
N TRP A 158 2.40 5.18 -8.23
CA TRP A 158 3.84 5.15 -8.05
C TRP A 158 4.42 3.84 -8.57
N GLY A 159 5.74 3.80 -8.76
CA GLY A 159 6.45 2.58 -9.15
C GLY A 159 6.81 1.71 -7.93
N LEU A 160 6.49 0.42 -7.98
CA LEU A 160 6.97 -0.59 -7.03
C LEU A 160 7.50 -1.82 -7.77
N ARG A 161 8.77 -2.18 -7.55
CA ARG A 161 9.44 -3.32 -8.22
C ARG A 161 9.30 -3.30 -9.75
N GLY A 162 9.41 -2.11 -10.35
CA GLY A 162 9.30 -1.91 -11.80
C GLY A 162 7.87 -2.02 -12.37
N LYS A 163 6.84 -2.10 -11.51
CA LYS A 163 5.43 -2.12 -11.91
C LYS A 163 4.69 -0.88 -11.36
N LYS A 164 3.73 -0.35 -12.12
CA LYS A 164 2.83 0.73 -11.68
C LYS A 164 1.88 0.17 -10.61
N CYS A 165 1.78 0.86 -9.50
CA CYS A 165 0.85 0.57 -8.40
C CYS A 165 0.22 1.88 -7.93
N GLY A 166 -0.84 1.82 -7.14
CA GLY A 166 -1.53 3.05 -6.75
C GLY A 166 -2.81 2.87 -5.95
N LEU A 167 -3.36 4.02 -5.58
CA LEU A 167 -4.73 4.21 -5.12
C LEU A 167 -5.54 4.71 -6.31
N PHE A 168 -6.67 4.07 -6.59
CA PHE A 168 -7.49 4.36 -7.76
C PHE A 168 -8.91 4.69 -7.32
N GLY A 169 -9.51 5.70 -7.96
CA GLY A 169 -10.89 6.08 -7.68
C GLY A 169 -11.11 6.66 -6.28
N THR A 170 -10.06 7.23 -5.66
CA THR A 170 -10.15 7.69 -4.27
C THR A 170 -10.63 9.13 -4.17
N ARG A 171 -11.32 9.49 -3.09
CA ARG A 171 -11.59 10.88 -2.77
C ARG A 171 -10.39 11.46 -2.03
N LEU A 172 -9.67 12.38 -2.65
CA LEU A 172 -8.48 12.98 -2.08
C LEU A 172 -8.81 14.36 -1.52
N LEU A 173 -8.37 14.63 -0.29
CA LEU A 173 -8.44 15.92 0.39
C LEU A 173 -7.03 16.34 0.80
N ILE A 174 -6.65 17.58 0.46
CA ILE A 174 -5.37 18.15 0.82
C ILE A 174 -5.62 19.45 1.60
N THR A 175 -5.06 19.51 2.80
CA THR A 175 -5.21 20.65 3.72
C THR A 175 -3.84 21.16 4.17
N PRO A 176 -3.66 22.47 4.34
CA PRO A 176 -2.39 23.03 4.79
C PRO A 176 -2.15 22.68 6.27
N HIS A 177 -0.94 22.24 6.58
CA HIS A 177 -0.43 22.04 7.93
C HIS A 177 0.78 22.94 8.14
N GLY A 178 0.54 24.19 8.57
CA GLY A 178 1.59 25.19 8.70
C GLY A 178 2.24 25.55 7.36
N ARG A 179 3.44 25.03 7.11
CA ARG A 179 4.17 25.20 5.83
C ARG A 179 4.10 23.97 4.91
N ASP A 180 3.53 22.89 5.41
CA ASP A 180 3.45 21.57 4.80
C ASP A 180 1.98 21.23 4.49
N PHE A 181 1.69 20.00 4.05
CA PHE A 181 0.35 19.56 3.69
C PHE A 181 0.00 18.21 4.32
N GLU A 182 -1.23 18.12 4.79
CA GLU A 182 -1.93 16.87 5.11
C GLU A 182 -2.67 16.37 3.89
N TYR A 183 -2.67 15.06 3.72
CA TYR A 183 -3.33 14.33 2.65
C TYR A 183 -4.23 13.29 3.30
N GLN A 184 -5.50 13.34 2.96
CA GLN A 184 -6.48 12.34 3.37
C GLN A 184 -7.10 11.73 2.14
N ALA A 185 -7.17 10.41 2.06
CA ALA A 185 -7.87 9.75 0.97
C ALA A 185 -8.88 8.73 1.51
N THR A 186 -10.05 8.64 0.88
CA THR A 186 -11.13 7.75 1.30
C THR A 186 -11.82 7.10 0.13
N GLY A 187 -12.21 5.84 0.28
CA GLY A 187 -12.79 5.07 -0.81
C GLY A 187 -11.81 4.77 -1.95
N GLY A 188 -12.28 3.98 -2.90
CA GLY A 188 -11.49 3.52 -4.04
C GLY A 188 -10.78 2.18 -3.77
N THR A 189 -9.85 1.84 -4.65
CA THR A 189 -9.16 0.54 -4.66
C THR A 189 -7.66 0.74 -4.68
N THR A 190 -6.96 -0.06 -3.88
CA THR A 190 -5.51 -0.17 -3.86
C THR A 190 -5.08 -1.33 -4.74
N LYS A 191 -4.16 -1.07 -5.67
CA LYS A 191 -3.56 -2.11 -6.52
C LYS A 191 -2.05 -2.09 -6.36
N MET A 192 -1.48 -3.19 -5.88
CA MET A 192 -0.03 -3.33 -5.72
C MET A 192 0.42 -4.74 -6.14
N PRO A 193 1.61 -4.91 -6.74
CA PRO A 193 2.11 -6.23 -7.15
C PRO A 193 2.31 -7.26 -6.04
N VAL A 194 2.36 -6.83 -4.78
CA VAL A 194 2.74 -7.66 -3.61
C VAL A 194 1.53 -8.13 -2.79
N MET A 195 0.32 -7.70 -3.15
CA MET A 195 -0.92 -8.05 -2.47
C MET A 195 -2.09 -8.07 -3.46
N PRO A 196 -3.17 -8.82 -3.19
CA PRO A 196 -4.39 -8.72 -3.98
C PRO A 196 -4.96 -7.29 -3.97
N GLU A 197 -5.88 -7.01 -4.90
CA GLU A 197 -6.62 -5.75 -4.89
C GLU A 197 -7.43 -5.63 -3.60
N MET A 198 -7.34 -4.48 -2.95
CA MET A 198 -8.01 -4.20 -1.68
C MET A 198 -8.72 -2.86 -1.73
N GLN A 199 -9.74 -2.68 -0.90
CA GLN A 199 -10.48 -1.43 -0.85
C GLN A 199 -9.88 -0.48 0.15
N LEU A 200 -9.66 0.77 -0.27
CA LEU A 200 -9.21 1.81 0.63
C LEU A 200 -10.38 2.34 1.44
N ARG A 201 -10.34 2.16 2.76
CA ARG A 201 -11.33 2.78 3.66
C ARG A 201 -10.93 4.21 3.95
N HIS A 202 -9.72 4.39 4.45
CA HIS A 202 -9.18 5.68 4.85
C HIS A 202 -7.66 5.66 4.80
N THR A 203 -7.07 6.81 4.49
CA THR A 203 -5.66 7.08 4.72
C THR A 203 -5.49 8.52 5.17
N HIS A 204 -4.56 8.73 6.10
CA HIS A 204 -4.16 10.03 6.57
C HIS A 204 -2.64 10.12 6.65
N LEU A 205 -2.09 11.05 5.87
CA LEU A 205 -0.66 11.24 5.67
C LEU A 205 -0.30 12.71 5.88
N LEU A 206 0.78 12.97 6.63
CA LEU A 206 1.43 14.28 6.69
C LEU A 206 2.80 14.18 6.02
N VAL A 207 3.04 15.03 5.02
CA VAL A 207 4.36 15.11 4.37
C VAL A 207 4.99 16.45 4.71
N THR A 208 6.07 16.40 5.48
CA THR A 208 6.89 17.55 5.83
C THR A 208 8.24 17.50 5.10
N LYS A 209 9.03 18.58 5.24
CA LYS A 209 10.41 18.61 4.72
C LYS A 209 11.30 17.49 5.26
N THR A 210 11.04 16.98 6.47
CA THR A 210 11.92 16.02 7.17
C THR A 210 11.31 14.63 7.31
N TRP A 211 9.98 14.55 7.39
CA TRP A 211 9.26 13.33 7.71
C TRP A 211 8.03 13.17 6.83
N LEU A 212 7.80 11.94 6.40
CA LEU A 212 6.50 11.44 5.99
C LEU A 212 5.93 10.68 7.19
N SER A 213 4.75 11.08 7.66
CA SER A 213 4.04 10.45 8.77
C SER A 213 2.74 9.88 8.25
N LEU A 214 2.63 8.55 8.27
CA LEU A 214 1.40 7.82 7.99
C LEU A 214 0.68 7.60 9.31
N TYR A 215 -0.39 8.35 9.55
CA TYR A 215 -1.19 8.20 10.77
C TYR A 215 -2.09 6.98 10.69
N ASP A 216 -2.76 6.82 9.55
CA ASP A 216 -3.70 5.72 9.32
C ASP A 216 -3.64 5.31 7.86
N PHE A 217 -3.67 4.00 7.60
CA PHE A 217 -3.85 3.41 6.28
C PHE A 217 -4.68 2.14 6.41
N ASP A 218 -5.98 2.29 6.21
CA ASP A 218 -6.96 1.25 6.41
C ASP A 218 -7.41 0.66 5.07
N LEU A 219 -7.13 -0.64 4.89
CA LEU A 219 -7.61 -1.43 3.77
C LEU A 219 -8.60 -2.50 4.23
N ALA A 220 -9.56 -2.80 3.37
CA ALA A 220 -10.44 -3.96 3.50
C ALA A 220 -10.19 -4.95 2.36
N ALA A 221 -10.25 -6.25 2.67
CA ALA A 221 -10.08 -7.30 1.67
C ALA A 221 -11.17 -7.23 0.57
N ASN A 222 -12.40 -6.89 0.94
CA ASN A 222 -13.49 -6.54 0.02
C ASN A 222 -14.64 -5.86 0.80
N GLU A 223 -15.64 -5.32 0.08
CA GLU A 223 -16.82 -4.63 0.64
C GLU A 223 -17.59 -5.46 1.69
N LYS A 224 -17.58 -6.79 1.54
CA LYS A 224 -18.37 -7.72 2.34
C LYS A 224 -17.56 -8.47 3.38
N SER A 225 -16.26 -8.21 3.47
CA SER A 225 -15.33 -8.95 4.33
C SER A 225 -14.92 -8.09 5.52
N ASP A 226 -14.89 -8.74 6.68
CA ASP A 226 -14.34 -8.16 7.90
C ASP A 226 -12.81 -8.14 7.92
N GLY A 227 -12.15 -8.66 6.87
CA GLY A 227 -10.69 -8.70 6.77
C GLY A 227 -10.10 -7.31 6.53
N THR A 228 -9.21 -6.87 7.41
CA THR A 228 -8.62 -5.53 7.38
C THR A 228 -7.11 -5.53 7.47
N ILE A 229 -6.49 -4.52 6.88
CA ILE A 229 -5.09 -4.12 7.13
C ILE A 229 -5.13 -2.70 7.66
N HIS A 230 -4.41 -2.45 8.72
CA HIS A 230 -4.13 -1.13 9.25
C HIS A 230 -2.62 -0.91 9.22
N ALA A 231 -2.15 0.22 8.72
CA ALA A 231 -0.75 0.58 8.77
C ALA A 231 -0.54 2.03 9.23
N GLU A 232 0.49 2.21 10.04
CA GLU A 232 0.92 3.49 10.59
C GLU A 232 2.45 3.55 10.63
N GLY A 233 3.03 4.75 10.67
CA GLY A 233 4.47 4.89 10.84
C GLY A 233 5.06 6.15 10.25
N THR A 234 6.38 6.18 10.18
CA THR A 234 7.15 7.33 9.72
C THR A 234 8.31 6.94 8.83
N ALA A 235 8.63 7.83 7.89
CA ALA A 235 9.81 7.72 7.03
C ALA A 235 10.49 9.08 6.91
N GLY A 236 11.80 9.11 7.13
CA GLY A 236 12.63 10.30 6.96
C GLY A 236 12.79 10.67 5.48
N THR A 237 12.48 11.91 5.12
CA THR A 237 12.57 12.45 3.74
C THR A 237 13.77 13.37 3.53
N GLY A 238 14.51 13.68 4.61
CA GLY A 238 15.63 14.62 4.61
C GLY A 238 17.00 13.97 4.83
N GLU A 239 17.78 14.53 5.76
CA GLU A 239 19.06 13.96 6.20
C GLU A 239 18.85 12.69 7.01
N ASP A 240 17.86 12.70 7.92
CA ASP A 240 17.36 11.47 8.52
C ASP A 240 16.52 10.73 7.48
N ARG A 241 16.89 9.47 7.26
CA ARG A 241 16.27 8.55 6.29
C ARG A 241 15.69 7.32 6.96
N ARG A 242 15.61 7.31 8.29
CA ARG A 242 15.08 6.19 9.04
C ARG A 242 13.62 5.92 8.66
N VAL A 243 13.27 4.66 8.68
CA VAL A 243 11.93 4.16 8.42
C VAL A 243 11.49 3.32 9.60
N ASP A 244 10.25 3.53 10.03
CA ASP A 244 9.58 2.76 11.08
C ASP A 244 8.09 2.67 10.75
N PHE A 245 7.63 1.52 10.30
CA PHE A 245 6.23 1.25 9.96
C PHE A 245 5.72 0.02 10.68
N THR A 246 4.51 0.14 11.19
CA THR A 246 3.75 -0.95 11.78
C THR A 246 2.57 -1.28 10.88
N ILE A 247 2.36 -2.56 10.61
CA ILE A 247 1.26 -3.08 9.81
C ILE A 247 0.57 -4.18 10.62
N ASP A 248 -0.67 -3.94 10.99
CA ASP A 248 -1.52 -4.91 11.66
C ASP A 248 -2.56 -5.45 10.67
N PHE A 249 -2.74 -6.75 10.63
CA PHE A 249 -3.77 -7.37 9.80
C PHE A 249 -4.65 -8.29 10.63
N ASN A 250 -5.94 -8.28 10.33
CA ASN A 250 -6.94 -8.99 11.10
C ASN A 250 -7.96 -9.65 10.16
N LYS A 251 -8.27 -10.91 10.43
CA LYS A 251 -9.23 -11.73 9.66
C LYS A 251 -9.00 -11.70 8.14
N LEU A 252 -7.76 -11.59 7.68
CA LEU A 252 -7.46 -11.53 6.24
C LEU A 252 -7.67 -12.90 5.56
N PRO A 253 -8.46 -12.99 4.49
CA PRO A 253 -8.65 -14.24 3.78
C PRO A 253 -7.36 -14.65 3.06
N ILE A 254 -6.71 -15.75 3.49
CA ILE A 254 -5.39 -16.14 2.95
C ILE A 254 -5.43 -16.61 1.50
N GLY A 255 -6.58 -17.09 1.00
CA GLY A 255 -6.66 -17.75 -0.30
C GLY A 255 -6.21 -16.89 -1.48
N GLU A 256 -6.46 -15.58 -1.43
CA GLU A 256 -6.07 -14.62 -2.48
C GLU A 256 -4.59 -14.18 -2.38
N TRP A 257 -3.93 -14.47 -1.26
CA TRP A 257 -2.53 -14.11 -1.00
C TRP A 257 -1.55 -15.23 -1.33
N LEU A 258 -2.07 -16.42 -1.62
CA LEU A 258 -1.26 -17.59 -1.91
C LEU A 258 -0.85 -17.66 -3.39
N PRO A 259 0.27 -18.35 -3.71
CA PRO A 259 0.66 -18.63 -5.09
C PRO A 259 -0.44 -19.36 -5.88
N ALA A 260 -0.40 -19.24 -7.21
CA ALA A 260 -1.42 -19.83 -8.10
C ALA A 260 -1.63 -21.33 -7.88
N SER A 261 -0.56 -22.10 -7.57
CA SER A 261 -0.65 -23.54 -7.30
C SER A 261 -1.38 -23.89 -5.99
N TRP A 262 -1.52 -22.92 -5.08
CA TRP A 262 -2.20 -23.07 -3.78
C TRP A 262 -3.57 -22.38 -3.75
N LYS A 263 -3.82 -21.49 -4.73
CA LYS A 263 -5.07 -20.74 -4.83
C LYS A 263 -6.24 -21.71 -5.05
N GLY A 264 -7.27 -21.58 -4.23
CA GLY A 264 -8.43 -22.48 -4.23
C GLY A 264 -8.25 -23.78 -3.44
N HIS A 265 -7.02 -24.11 -3.01
CA HIS A 265 -6.74 -25.28 -2.18
C HIS A 265 -6.65 -24.95 -0.68
N CYS A 266 -6.38 -23.68 -0.36
CA CYS A 266 -6.25 -23.21 1.01
C CYS A 266 -7.24 -22.09 1.31
N SER A 267 -7.80 -22.14 2.52
CA SER A 267 -8.67 -21.11 3.07
C SER A 267 -8.41 -20.93 4.56
N GLY A 268 -8.82 -19.79 5.10
CA GLY A 268 -8.60 -19.41 6.49
C GLY A 268 -8.48 -17.89 6.62
N ALA A 269 -8.49 -17.42 7.87
CA ALA A 269 -8.42 -16.01 8.22
C ALA A 269 -7.11 -15.73 8.98
N ALA A 270 -6.22 -14.95 8.38
CA ALA A 270 -4.94 -14.57 8.95
C ALA A 270 -5.06 -13.33 9.84
N THR A 271 -4.35 -13.38 10.97
CA THR A 271 -4.16 -12.27 11.90
C THR A 271 -2.68 -12.18 12.26
N GLY A 272 -2.19 -10.97 12.43
CA GLY A 272 -0.78 -10.77 12.74
C GLY A 272 -0.34 -9.32 12.67
N LYS A 273 0.95 -9.14 12.93
CA LYS A 273 1.60 -7.84 13.00
C LYS A 273 2.94 -7.90 12.32
N VAL A 274 3.26 -6.88 11.54
CA VAL A 274 4.55 -6.68 10.88
C VAL A 274 5.13 -5.34 11.32
N HIS A 275 6.37 -5.34 11.75
CA HIS A 275 7.16 -4.16 12.08
C HIS A 275 8.31 -4.06 11.08
N TRP A 276 8.30 -3.01 10.28
CA TRP A 276 9.33 -2.70 9.30
C TRP A 276 10.16 -1.52 9.80
N THR A 277 11.47 -1.73 9.93
CA THR A 277 12.43 -0.70 10.30
C THR A 277 13.57 -0.62 9.31
N GLY A 278 14.18 0.55 9.13
CA GLY A 278 15.31 0.72 8.22
C GLY A 278 16.11 1.97 8.50
N LYS A 279 17.40 1.95 8.16
CA LYS A 279 18.27 3.15 8.24
C LYS A 279 18.09 4.09 7.06
N ASN A 280 17.53 3.59 5.96
CA ASN A 280 17.17 4.35 4.78
C ASN A 280 15.86 3.80 4.19
N PRO A 281 15.18 4.53 3.29
CA PRO A 281 13.97 4.05 2.63
C PRO A 281 14.22 2.97 1.57
N LYS A 282 15.47 2.49 1.40
CA LYS A 282 15.73 1.39 0.49
C LYS A 282 15.39 0.08 1.17
N LEU A 283 14.80 -0.83 0.40
CA LEU A 283 14.47 -2.18 0.87
C LEU A 283 15.72 -2.99 1.28
N GLU A 284 16.91 -2.57 0.86
CA GLU A 284 18.18 -3.27 1.06
C GLU A 284 18.78 -3.09 2.47
N ASP A 285 18.34 -2.09 3.22
CA ASP A 285 18.78 -1.86 4.61
C ASP A 285 17.61 -2.02 5.60
N ALA A 286 16.54 -2.67 5.15
CA ALA A 286 15.32 -2.89 5.91
C ALA A 286 15.41 -4.19 6.74
N SER A 287 14.93 -4.12 7.97
CA SER A 287 14.59 -5.26 8.82
C SER A 287 13.08 -5.33 9.00
N VAL A 288 12.52 -6.52 8.81
CA VAL A 288 11.09 -6.79 8.89
C VAL A 288 10.89 -7.89 9.93
N ARG A 289 10.14 -7.61 10.98
CA ARG A 289 9.73 -8.61 11.97
C ARG A 289 8.23 -8.81 11.90
N GLY A 290 7.78 -10.04 11.79
CA GLY A 290 6.39 -10.39 11.58
C GLY A 290 5.93 -11.52 12.48
N SER A 291 4.65 -11.51 12.81
CA SER A 291 3.94 -12.66 13.36
C SER A 291 2.73 -12.95 12.49
N LEU A 292 2.45 -14.23 12.29
CA LEU A 292 1.32 -14.72 11.51
C LEU A 292 0.62 -15.82 12.30
N ARG A 293 -0.70 -15.75 12.37
CA ARG A 293 -1.59 -16.81 12.84
C ARG A 293 -2.74 -16.96 11.88
N VAL A 294 -3.05 -18.19 11.48
CA VAL A 294 -4.20 -18.51 10.63
C VAL A 294 -5.26 -19.20 11.45
N HIS A 295 -6.46 -18.63 11.44
CA HIS A 295 -7.65 -19.18 12.07
C HIS A 295 -8.50 -19.92 11.05
N GLU A 296 -9.17 -20.99 11.50
CA GLU A 296 -10.06 -21.81 10.67
C GLU A 296 -9.38 -22.27 9.38
N GLY A 297 -8.09 -22.60 9.46
CA GLY A 297 -7.30 -22.99 8.30
C GLY A 297 -7.82 -24.31 7.72
N ARG A 298 -8.04 -24.35 6.41
CA ARG A 298 -8.43 -25.57 5.71
C ARG A 298 -7.56 -25.75 4.47
N VAL A 299 -7.10 -26.98 4.27
CA VAL A 299 -6.31 -27.36 3.10
C VAL A 299 -6.98 -28.57 2.44
N ALA A 300 -7.32 -28.47 1.17
CA ALA A 300 -8.00 -29.54 0.45
C ALA A 300 -7.69 -29.54 -1.05
N GLY A 301 -7.84 -30.70 -1.68
CA GLY A 301 -7.72 -30.84 -3.14
C GLY A 301 -6.29 -30.70 -3.68
N LEU A 302 -5.27 -30.70 -2.80
CA LEU A 302 -3.88 -30.76 -3.24
C LEU A 302 -3.56 -32.18 -3.73
N PRO A 303 -2.99 -32.37 -4.93
CA PRO A 303 -2.75 -33.70 -5.48
C PRO A 303 -1.93 -34.63 -4.57
N PHE A 304 -0.95 -34.09 -3.83
CA PHE A 304 -0.15 -34.92 -2.92
C PHE A 304 -0.95 -35.41 -1.71
N LEU A 305 -1.94 -34.65 -1.23
CA LEU A 305 -2.82 -35.07 -0.12
C LEU A 305 -3.77 -36.19 -0.56
N GLU A 306 -4.29 -36.11 -1.79
CA GLU A 306 -5.11 -37.18 -2.39
C GLU A 306 -4.32 -38.49 -2.54
N ASN A 307 -3.05 -38.39 -2.96
CA ASN A 307 -2.16 -39.54 -3.04
C ASN A 307 -1.89 -40.13 -1.64
N LEU A 308 -1.61 -39.29 -0.63
CA LEU A 308 -1.44 -39.75 0.74
C LEU A 308 -2.71 -40.41 1.30
N ALA A 309 -3.89 -39.86 1.02
CA ALA A 309 -5.16 -40.45 1.42
C ALA A 309 -5.36 -41.85 0.81
N THR A 310 -4.89 -42.05 -0.42
CA THR A 310 -4.91 -43.35 -1.11
C THR A 310 -3.95 -44.35 -0.48
N ILE A 311 -2.70 -43.94 -0.20
CA ILE A 311 -1.68 -44.80 0.43
C ILE A 311 -2.12 -45.23 1.84
N THR A 312 -2.51 -44.25 2.66
CA THR A 312 -2.89 -44.47 4.06
C THR A 312 -4.25 -45.14 4.20
N LYS A 313 -5.04 -45.20 3.11
CA LYS A 313 -6.46 -45.58 3.11
C LYS A 313 -7.31 -44.73 4.08
N LYS A 314 -6.89 -43.49 4.37
CA LYS A 314 -7.62 -42.55 5.23
C LYS A 314 -7.99 -41.30 4.42
N LYS A 315 -9.26 -41.21 4.00
CA LYS A 315 -9.80 -40.05 3.26
C LYS A 315 -9.64 -38.72 4.02
N SER A 316 -9.55 -38.75 5.34
CA SER A 316 -9.40 -37.56 6.17
C SER A 316 -8.07 -36.80 5.97
N ILE A 317 -7.06 -37.37 5.29
CA ILE A 317 -5.81 -36.67 4.96
C ILE A 317 -5.99 -35.75 3.72
N ALA A 318 -6.92 -36.07 2.83
CA ALA A 318 -7.21 -35.22 1.67
C ALA A 318 -7.79 -33.85 2.07
N HIS A 319 -8.34 -33.76 3.29
CA HIS A 319 -8.94 -32.56 3.87
C HIS A 319 -8.33 -32.30 5.24
N LEU A 320 -7.48 -31.28 5.33
CA LEU A 320 -6.85 -30.88 6.57
C LEU A 320 -7.62 -29.72 7.19
N GLU A 321 -7.83 -29.79 8.50
CA GLU A 321 -8.42 -28.74 9.33
C GLU A 321 -7.36 -28.28 10.34
N LEU A 322 -6.71 -27.16 10.02
CA LEU A 322 -5.62 -26.61 10.83
C LEU A 322 -6.22 -25.89 12.04
N LYS A 323 -6.03 -26.48 13.22
CA LYS A 323 -6.44 -25.90 14.52
C LYS A 323 -5.42 -24.89 15.01
N GLU A 324 -4.13 -25.17 14.82
CA GLU A 324 -3.04 -24.24 15.04
C GLU A 324 -2.27 -24.09 13.72
N CYS A 325 -1.92 -22.85 13.39
CA CYS A 325 -1.11 -22.51 12.22
C CYS A 325 -0.53 -21.13 12.48
N SER A 326 0.70 -21.11 12.99
CA SER A 326 1.40 -19.86 13.29
C SER A 326 2.88 -19.94 12.95
N ALA A 327 3.45 -18.76 12.71
CA ALA A 327 4.88 -18.57 12.47
C ALA A 327 5.30 -17.15 12.84
N GLU A 328 6.56 -17.00 13.23
CA GLU A 328 7.23 -15.70 13.36
C GLU A 328 8.25 -15.57 12.24
N ILE A 329 8.36 -14.37 11.67
CA ILE A 329 9.27 -14.07 10.57
C ILE A 329 10.21 -12.96 11.04
N ASP A 330 11.50 -13.15 10.84
CA ASP A 330 12.52 -12.10 10.97
C ASP A 330 13.30 -12.07 9.66
N ALA A 331 13.13 -11.00 8.90
CA ALA A 331 13.74 -10.84 7.59
C ALA A 331 14.64 -9.62 7.57
N ASN A 332 15.81 -9.79 6.98
CA ASN A 332 16.70 -8.72 6.55
C ASN A 332 16.91 -8.83 5.03
N HIS A 333 17.81 -8.03 4.47
CA HIS A 333 18.00 -7.98 3.02
C HIS A 333 18.47 -9.31 2.38
N ALA A 334 19.27 -10.11 3.08
CA ALA A 334 19.89 -11.32 2.54
C ALA A 334 19.28 -12.62 3.11
N GLU A 335 18.63 -12.53 4.26
CA GLU A 335 18.21 -13.67 5.08
C GLU A 335 16.78 -13.50 5.57
N ILE A 336 15.99 -14.57 5.46
CA ILE A 336 14.64 -14.69 6.02
C ILE A 336 14.65 -15.85 7.00
N ASP A 337 14.50 -15.55 8.27
CA ASP A 337 14.31 -16.53 9.33
C ASP A 337 12.82 -16.70 9.62
N ILE A 338 12.36 -17.95 9.55
CA ILE A 338 11.00 -18.34 9.94
C ILE A 338 11.13 -19.21 11.18
N ARG A 339 10.63 -18.71 12.31
CA ARG A 339 10.77 -19.33 13.63
C ARG A 339 9.40 -19.65 14.21
N LYS A 340 9.40 -20.49 15.24
CA LYS A 340 8.19 -20.90 15.97
C LYS A 340 7.06 -21.34 15.00
N ILE A 341 7.42 -22.10 13.98
CA ILE A 341 6.45 -22.72 13.09
C ILE A 341 5.68 -23.72 13.95
N ASP A 342 4.37 -23.54 14.08
CA ASP A 342 3.48 -24.51 14.73
C ASP A 342 2.24 -24.71 13.85
N ILE A 343 2.10 -25.91 13.30
CA ILE A 343 0.99 -26.27 12.42
C ILE A 343 0.42 -27.58 12.92
N GLU A 344 -0.87 -27.63 13.25
CA GLU A 344 -1.53 -28.82 13.78
C GLU A 344 -2.91 -29.03 13.17
N ASP A 345 -3.14 -30.25 12.68
CA ASP A 345 -4.47 -30.83 12.51
C ASP A 345 -4.66 -31.88 13.61
N THR A 346 -5.45 -31.53 14.63
CA THR A 346 -5.54 -32.27 15.89
C THR A 346 -5.91 -33.73 15.66
N GLY A 347 -5.04 -34.63 16.13
CA GLY A 347 -5.23 -36.07 15.98
C GLY A 347 -4.77 -36.65 14.64
N LYS A 348 -4.29 -35.82 13.71
CA LYS A 348 -3.68 -36.26 12.44
C LYS A 348 -2.18 -36.04 12.42
N PHE A 349 -1.74 -34.79 12.47
CA PHE A 349 -0.32 -34.45 12.40
C PHE A 349 -0.04 -33.10 13.08
N ARG A 350 1.23 -32.91 13.43
CA ARG A 350 1.76 -31.66 13.96
C ARG A 350 3.14 -31.38 13.37
N ILE A 351 3.42 -30.13 13.03
CA ILE A 351 4.71 -29.67 12.52
C ILE A 351 5.21 -28.57 13.44
N GLU A 352 6.42 -28.75 13.97
CA GLU A 352 7.09 -27.74 14.80
C GLU A 352 8.50 -27.47 14.29
N GLY A 353 8.92 -26.22 14.16
CA GLY A 353 10.33 -25.98 13.83
C GLY A 353 10.67 -24.58 13.39
N GLU A 354 11.77 -24.51 12.65
CA GLU A 354 12.34 -23.29 12.11
C GLU A 354 13.04 -23.57 10.78
N MET A 355 13.07 -22.56 9.92
CA MET A 355 13.80 -22.59 8.67
C MET A 355 14.36 -21.21 8.35
N THR A 356 15.44 -21.19 7.60
CA THR A 356 16.13 -20.00 7.14
C THR A 356 16.27 -20.06 5.63
N ILE A 357 16.07 -18.91 4.99
CA ILE A 357 16.28 -18.72 3.56
C ILE A 357 17.37 -17.67 3.39
N HIS A 358 18.55 -18.08 2.95
CA HIS A 358 19.67 -17.18 2.66
C HIS A 358 19.94 -17.20 1.15
N GLU A 359 19.86 -16.05 0.49
CA GLU A 359 20.11 -15.92 -0.96
C GLU A 359 19.37 -16.99 -1.83
N LYS A 360 18.11 -17.32 -1.44
CA LYS A 360 17.24 -18.36 -2.04
C LYS A 360 17.59 -19.82 -1.71
N ILE A 361 18.65 -20.07 -0.96
CA ILE A 361 18.99 -21.37 -0.42
C ILE A 361 18.12 -21.60 0.82
N LEU A 362 17.38 -22.70 0.82
CA LEU A 362 16.55 -23.11 1.94
C LEU A 362 17.36 -24.04 2.84
N SER A 363 17.36 -23.79 4.15
CA SER A 363 17.91 -24.71 5.13
C SER A 363 17.09 -24.67 6.43
N GLY A 364 17.03 -25.78 7.16
CA GLY A 364 16.29 -25.80 8.41
C GLY A 364 16.00 -27.21 8.89
N ALA A 365 15.32 -27.29 10.03
CA ALA A 365 14.84 -28.55 10.58
C ALA A 365 13.44 -28.38 11.17
N ILE A 366 12.52 -29.21 10.70
CA ILE A 366 11.17 -29.31 11.25
C ILE A 366 11.00 -30.66 11.95
N ARG A 367 10.20 -30.68 13.00
CA ARG A 367 9.74 -31.88 13.69
C ARG A 367 8.35 -32.19 13.17
N LEU A 368 8.20 -33.37 12.58
CA LEU A 368 6.94 -33.88 12.08
C LEU A 368 6.43 -34.95 13.03
N GLY A 369 5.30 -34.69 13.68
CA GLY A 369 4.52 -35.63 14.47
C GLY A 369 3.35 -36.14 13.65
N VAL A 370 3.15 -37.45 13.57
CA VAL A 370 2.01 -38.07 12.88
C VAL A 370 1.34 -39.07 13.82
N ALA A 371 0.01 -39.08 13.88
CA ALA A 371 -0.70 -40.01 14.74
C ALA A 371 -0.55 -41.44 14.20
N ARG A 372 -0.37 -42.42 15.10
CA ARG A 372 -0.02 -43.81 14.75
C ARG A 372 -0.95 -44.42 13.70
N GLN A 373 -2.24 -44.13 13.77
CA GLN A 373 -3.26 -44.62 12.83
C GLN A 373 -3.03 -44.19 11.36
N TYR A 374 -2.25 -43.14 11.11
CA TYR A 374 -1.89 -42.68 9.76
C TYR A 374 -0.56 -43.25 9.27
N LEU A 375 0.15 -44.00 10.11
CA LEU A 375 1.40 -44.68 9.78
C LEU A 375 1.25 -46.20 9.67
N GLU A 376 0.04 -46.74 9.80
CA GLU A 376 -0.25 -48.20 9.75
C GLU A 376 0.17 -48.89 8.44
N TRP A 377 0.30 -48.12 7.36
CA TRP A 377 0.74 -48.61 6.05
C TRP A 377 2.26 -48.81 5.97
N LEU A 378 3.04 -48.20 6.87
CA LEU A 378 4.49 -48.28 6.91
C LEU A 378 4.91 -49.45 7.84
N PRO A 379 5.75 -50.39 7.38
CA PRO A 379 6.32 -51.40 8.27
C PRO A 379 7.27 -50.74 9.27
N HIS A 380 7.18 -51.13 10.55
CA HIS A 380 8.01 -50.61 11.65
C HIS A 380 8.13 -49.07 11.67
N PRO A 381 7.02 -48.33 11.84
CA PRO A 381 7.02 -46.86 11.79
C PRO A 381 7.94 -46.23 12.84
N GLU A 382 8.26 -46.96 13.91
CA GLU A 382 9.20 -46.53 14.94
C GLU A 382 10.65 -46.35 14.43
N GLU A 383 11.05 -46.98 13.31
CA GLU A 383 12.38 -46.77 12.72
C GLU A 383 12.52 -45.37 12.11
N ILE A 384 11.44 -44.86 11.51
CA ILE A 384 11.42 -43.53 10.90
C ILE A 384 10.97 -42.47 11.91
N PHE A 385 10.04 -42.82 12.79
CA PHE A 385 9.46 -41.96 13.82
C PHE A 385 9.77 -42.48 15.23
N PRO A 386 11.02 -42.34 15.71
CA PRO A 386 11.51 -43.04 16.90
C PRO A 386 11.00 -42.48 18.23
N ARG A 387 10.37 -41.30 18.23
CA ARG A 387 9.93 -40.64 19.47
C ARG A 387 8.42 -40.61 19.55
N GLN A 388 7.84 -41.09 20.65
CA GLN A 388 6.41 -40.97 20.92
C GLN A 388 6.16 -39.91 21.98
N SER A 389 5.31 -38.92 21.68
CA SER A 389 4.90 -37.89 22.64
C SER A 389 3.61 -37.21 22.20
N GLY A 390 2.75 -36.86 23.15
CA GLY A 390 1.52 -36.08 22.88
C GLY A 390 0.54 -36.75 21.90
N GLY A 391 0.52 -38.08 21.82
CA GLY A 391 -0.33 -38.82 20.88
C GLY A 391 0.24 -38.97 19.46
N TYR A 392 1.43 -38.43 19.20
CA TYR A 392 2.10 -38.49 17.90
C TYR A 392 3.39 -39.31 17.95
N LEU A 393 3.72 -39.93 16.81
CA LEU A 393 5.06 -40.45 16.52
C LEU A 393 5.84 -39.37 15.76
N TRP A 394 7.00 -39.00 16.29
CA TRP A 394 7.77 -37.83 15.89
C TRP A 394 9.05 -38.23 15.16
N THR A 395 9.37 -37.45 14.14
CA THR A 395 10.66 -37.50 13.44
C THR A 395 11.17 -36.09 13.15
N ARG A 396 12.48 -35.96 12.97
CA ARG A 396 13.09 -34.72 12.49
C ARG A 396 13.26 -34.84 10.98
N VAL A 397 12.85 -33.79 10.27
CA VAL A 397 12.97 -33.63 8.83
C VAL A 397 13.89 -32.44 8.57
N HIS A 398 14.95 -32.68 7.82
CA HIS A 398 15.91 -31.67 7.41
C HIS A 398 15.48 -31.08 6.07
N LEU A 399 15.34 -29.76 6.02
CA LEU A 399 14.98 -29.03 4.80
C LEU A 399 16.26 -28.51 4.15
N SER A 400 16.37 -28.66 2.84
CA SER A 400 17.51 -28.22 2.03
C SER A 400 17.06 -27.77 0.63
N GLY A 401 18.02 -27.48 -0.26
CA GLY A 401 17.73 -27.09 -1.64
C GLY A 401 17.49 -25.60 -1.80
N THR A 402 16.53 -25.23 -2.65
CA THR A 402 16.22 -23.83 -2.95
C THR A 402 14.75 -23.52 -2.76
N THR A 403 14.40 -22.24 -2.65
CA THR A 403 13.00 -21.78 -2.62
C THR A 403 12.15 -22.23 -3.82
N ARG A 404 12.76 -22.63 -4.95
CA ARG A 404 12.06 -23.14 -6.13
C ARG A 404 12.07 -24.66 -6.25
N ASP A 405 13.01 -25.30 -5.58
CA ASP A 405 13.20 -26.74 -5.58
C ASP A 405 13.59 -27.16 -4.15
N PRO A 406 12.61 -27.15 -3.22
CA PRO A 406 12.86 -27.51 -1.84
C PRO A 406 13.07 -29.02 -1.75
N GLN A 407 14.08 -29.43 -0.99
CA GLN A 407 14.43 -30.82 -0.75
C GLN A 407 14.25 -31.19 0.72
N GLN A 408 14.04 -32.48 0.98
CA GLN A 408 13.87 -33.00 2.33
C GLN A 408 14.34 -34.47 2.43
N ASP A 409 14.73 -34.88 3.63
CA ASP A 409 15.34 -36.21 3.89
C ASP A 409 14.35 -37.31 4.26
N LEU A 410 13.07 -37.00 4.51
CA LEU A 410 12.04 -37.96 4.94
C LEU A 410 11.58 -38.89 3.80
N SER A 411 11.31 -38.39 2.59
CA SER A 411 10.89 -39.27 1.48
C SER A 411 11.94 -40.34 1.16
N PRO A 412 13.24 -40.02 1.03
CA PRO A 412 14.28 -41.04 0.85
C PRO A 412 14.31 -42.08 1.99
N ARG A 413 14.15 -41.65 3.24
CA ARG A 413 14.12 -42.56 4.41
C ARG A 413 12.93 -43.53 4.38
N ILE A 414 11.75 -43.03 3.98
CA ILE A 414 10.55 -43.87 3.79
C ILE A 414 10.77 -44.89 2.67
N VAL A 415 11.34 -44.46 1.54
CA VAL A 415 11.62 -45.34 0.41
C VAL A 415 12.61 -46.45 0.81
N GLU A 416 13.61 -46.15 1.63
CA GLU A 416 14.60 -47.15 2.06
C GLU A 416 13.97 -48.27 2.91
N VAL A 417 13.15 -47.91 3.92
CA VAL A 417 12.41 -48.90 4.74
C VAL A 417 11.45 -49.73 3.89
N LEU A 418 10.86 -49.14 2.84
CA LEU A 418 9.99 -49.86 1.92
C LEU A 418 10.75 -50.77 0.95
N LYS A 419 12.01 -50.49 0.59
CA LYS A 419 12.80 -51.42 -0.25
C LYS A 419 13.03 -52.76 0.45
N GLU A 420 13.11 -52.75 1.77
CA GLU A 420 13.20 -53.95 2.59
C GLU A 420 11.89 -54.77 2.61
N SER A 421 10.77 -54.20 2.13
CA SER A 421 9.45 -54.84 2.04
C SER A 421 8.90 -54.79 0.60
N PRO A 422 9.01 -55.87 -0.19
CA PRO A 422 8.86 -55.81 -1.65
C PRO A 422 7.41 -55.57 -2.09
N THR A 423 7.07 -54.32 -2.36
CA THR A 423 5.89 -53.95 -3.15
C THR A 423 6.25 -52.88 -4.18
N ALA A 424 6.51 -53.31 -5.42
CA ALA A 424 6.83 -52.44 -6.56
C ALA A 424 5.76 -51.36 -6.84
N PHE A 425 4.54 -51.56 -6.36
CA PHE A 425 3.42 -50.61 -6.46
C PHE A 425 3.64 -49.34 -5.62
N LEU A 426 4.22 -49.46 -4.42
CA LEU A 426 4.41 -48.30 -3.54
C LEU A 426 5.51 -47.37 -4.06
N GLY A 427 6.59 -47.92 -4.63
CA GLY A 427 7.67 -47.12 -5.21
C GLY A 427 7.21 -46.20 -6.35
N LEU A 428 6.22 -46.62 -7.16
CA LEU A 428 5.62 -45.78 -8.20
C LEU A 428 4.79 -44.64 -7.61
N ILE A 429 4.01 -44.91 -6.56
CA ILE A 429 3.21 -43.89 -5.89
C ILE A 429 4.11 -42.86 -5.18
N PHE A 430 5.22 -43.30 -4.58
CA PHE A 430 6.17 -42.38 -3.93
C PHE A 430 6.85 -41.43 -4.91
N ARG A 431 7.23 -41.90 -6.11
CA ARG A 431 7.75 -41.01 -7.16
C ARG A 431 6.70 -40.00 -7.61
N GLN A 432 5.45 -40.43 -7.80
CA GLN A 432 4.36 -39.52 -8.15
C GLN A 432 4.06 -38.51 -7.04
N LEU A 433 4.24 -38.89 -5.79
CA LEU A 433 4.11 -38.01 -4.63
C LEU A 433 5.24 -36.99 -4.55
N ASP A 434 6.49 -37.40 -4.80
CA ASP A 434 7.64 -36.50 -4.87
C ASP A 434 7.46 -35.48 -6.01
N ASP A 435 7.08 -35.94 -7.21
CA ASP A 435 6.75 -35.06 -8.34
C ASP A 435 5.57 -34.11 -8.05
N ALA A 436 4.61 -34.53 -7.22
CA ALA A 436 3.46 -33.71 -6.83
C ALA A 436 3.83 -32.66 -5.78
N ILE A 437 4.71 -33.02 -4.82
CA ILE A 437 5.28 -32.07 -3.85
C ILE A 437 6.12 -31.04 -4.60
N THR A 438 7.03 -31.48 -5.46
CA THR A 438 7.87 -30.57 -6.26
C THR A 438 7.03 -29.67 -7.15
N ARG A 439 5.89 -30.11 -7.68
CA ARG A 439 4.95 -29.23 -8.41
C ARG A 439 4.15 -28.29 -7.52
N ALA A 440 3.77 -28.72 -6.31
CA ALA A 440 3.03 -27.87 -5.38
C ALA A 440 3.91 -26.73 -4.84
N PHE A 441 5.20 -27.01 -4.58
CA PHE A 441 6.16 -26.05 -4.02
C PHE A 441 7.05 -25.37 -5.07
N GLY A 442 7.28 -26.00 -6.21
CA GLY A 442 8.05 -25.47 -7.33
C GLY A 442 7.18 -24.58 -8.21
N GLY A 443 7.21 -23.28 -7.96
CA GLY A 443 6.44 -22.28 -8.69
C GLY A 443 6.68 -22.36 -10.20
N LYS A 444 5.70 -22.92 -10.92
CA LYS A 444 5.41 -22.62 -12.32
C LYS A 444 3.95 -22.26 -12.46
#